data_AF-A0A1S7SCB9-F1
#
_entry.id   AF-A0A1S7SCB9-F1
#
_cell.length_a   1.000
_cell.length_b   1.000
_cell.length_c   1.000
_cell.angle_alpha   90.00
_cell.angle_beta   90.00
_cell.angle_gamma   90.00
#
_symmetry.space_group_name_H-M   'P 1'
#
loop_
_entity.id
_entity.type
_entity.pdbx_description
1 polymer ?
#
loop_
_entity_poly.entity_id
_entity_poly.type
_entity_poly.pdbx_seq_one_letter_code
_entity_poly.pdbx_strand_id
1 'polypeptide(L)'
;MTPRIKNIVTKRPGILKINWTDGGQSTVDLSGWIASGGELLTPLLSTDVWKTATIADYGASVEWDSQNLEIDAYHLYQIVKNQRLAEN
;
A
#
# COMPACT_ATOMS: atom_id res chain seq x y z
N MET A 1 11.57 -14.09 -5.93
CA MET A 1 10.19 -14.08 -6.45
C MET A 1 9.68 -12.65 -6.35
N THR A 2 9.00 -12.14 -7.38
CA THR A 2 8.38 -10.81 -7.33
C THR A 2 7.05 -10.91 -6.59
N PRO A 3 6.81 -10.13 -5.52
CA PRO A 3 5.55 -10.20 -4.77
C PRO A 3 4.37 -9.78 -5.65
N ARG A 4 3.23 -10.44 -5.45
CA ARG A 4 1.96 -10.12 -6.12
C ARG A 4 0.83 -10.03 -5.10
N ILE A 5 -0.02 -9.03 -5.29
CA ILE A 5 -1.14 -8.72 -4.41
C ILE A 5 -2.35 -9.51 -4.89
N LYS A 6 -2.95 -10.29 -3.99
CA LYS A 6 -4.17 -11.05 -4.25
C LYS A 6 -5.42 -10.27 -3.86
N ASN A 7 -5.37 -9.61 -2.71
CA ASN A 7 -6.48 -8.83 -2.18
C ASN A 7 -5.97 -7.74 -1.23
N ILE A 8 -6.67 -6.61 -1.17
CA ILE A 8 -6.42 -5.54 -0.19
C ILE A 8 -7.68 -5.24 0.61
N VAL A 9 -7.50 -4.75 1.83
CA VAL A 9 -8.56 -4.15 2.65
C VAL A 9 -8.06 -2.82 3.17
N THR A 10 -8.73 -1.74 2.79
CA THR A 10 -8.47 -0.40 3.31
C THR A 10 -8.95 -0.31 4.77
N LYS A 11 -8.14 0.31 5.63
CA LYS A 11 -8.52 0.66 7.01
C LYS A 11 -8.66 2.18 7.12
N ARG A 12 -7.98 2.82 8.08
CA ARG A 12 -7.83 4.28 8.10
C ARG A 12 -6.81 4.72 7.03
N PRO A 13 -6.82 5.99 6.58
CA PRO A 13 -5.79 6.52 5.68
C PRO A 13 -4.38 6.11 6.09
N GLY A 14 -3.60 5.64 5.11
CA GLY A 14 -2.26 5.10 5.32
C GLY A 14 -2.20 3.63 5.75
N ILE A 15 -3.28 2.99 6.20
CA ILE A 15 -3.23 1.59 6.64
C ILE A 15 -3.91 0.64 5.65
N LEU A 16 -3.14 -0.31 5.12
CA LEU A 16 -3.64 -1.42 4.29
C LEU A 16 -3.45 -2.76 4.98
N LYS A 17 -4.42 -3.65 4.84
CA LYS A 17 -4.20 -5.10 4.98
C LYS A 17 -4.05 -5.71 3.60
N ILE A 18 -3.02 -6.53 3.43
CA ILE A 18 -2.63 -7.14 2.17
C ILE A 18 -2.65 -8.66 2.32
N ASN A 19 -3.35 -9.33 1.40
CA ASN A 19 -3.20 -10.75 1.16
C ASN A 19 -2.35 -10.93 -0.10
N TRP A 20 -1.24 -11.64 0.02
CA TRP A 20 -0.32 -11.93 -1.08
C TRP A 20 -0.73 -13.21 -1.82
N THR A 21 -0.31 -13.36 -3.07
CA THR A 21 -0.61 -14.55 -3.87
C THR A 21 0.10 -15.81 -3.36
N ASP A 22 1.19 -15.67 -2.63
CA ASP A 22 1.93 -16.76 -1.98
C ASP A 22 1.25 -17.27 -0.69
N GLY A 23 0.10 -16.69 -0.32
CA GLY A 23 -0.65 -17.02 0.88
C GLY A 23 -0.28 -16.20 2.11
N GLY A 24 0.75 -15.36 2.04
CA GLY A 24 1.13 -14.45 3.12
C GLY A 24 0.07 -13.39 3.40
N GLN A 25 0.03 -12.91 4.65
CA GLN A 25 -0.79 -11.77 5.05
C GLN A 25 0.09 -10.71 5.72
N SER A 26 -0.25 -9.45 5.52
CA SER A 26 0.49 -8.32 6.09
C SER A 26 -0.45 -7.16 6.41
N THR A 27 -0.12 -6.40 7.45
CA THR A 27 -0.65 -5.05 7.65
C THR A 27 0.52 -4.10 7.44
N VAL A 28 0.30 -3.02 6.69
CA VAL A 28 1.33 -2.02 6.40
C VAL A 28 0.82 -0.63 6.78
N ASP A 29 1.70 0.15 7.42
CA ASP A 29 1.51 1.58 7.63
C ASP A 29 2.29 2.38 6.58
N LEU A 30 1.58 3.11 5.73
CA LEU A 30 2.12 3.91 4.64
C LEU A 30 2.29 5.39 5.01
N SER A 31 2.07 5.78 6.26
CA SER A 31 2.25 7.17 6.72
C SER A 31 3.64 7.73 6.43
N GLY A 32 4.69 6.93 6.66
CA GLY A 32 6.07 7.33 6.34
C GLY A 32 6.33 7.50 4.85
N TRP A 33 5.75 6.63 4.00
CA TRP A 33 5.84 6.75 2.55
C TRP A 33 5.08 7.99 2.05
N ILE A 34 3.84 8.20 2.51
CA ILE A 34 3.04 9.39 2.19
C ILE A 34 3.80 10.66 2.57
N ALA A 35 4.39 10.70 3.77
CA ALA A 35 5.18 11.85 4.22
C ALA A 35 6.40 12.11 3.30
N SER A 36 7.04 11.06 2.79
CA SER A 36 8.19 11.19 1.88
C SER A 36 7.83 11.74 0.50
N GLY A 37 6.60 11.50 0.03
CA GLY A 37 6.10 12.02 -1.24
C GLY A 37 5.55 13.45 -1.19
N GLY A 38 5.48 14.06 -0.01
CA GLY A 38 5.04 15.44 0.17
C GLY A 38 3.67 15.72 -0.48
N GLU A 39 3.55 16.86 -1.15
CA GLU A 39 2.30 17.31 -1.80
C GLU A 39 1.78 16.35 -2.88
N LEU A 40 2.62 15.49 -3.44
CA LEU A 40 2.18 14.50 -4.43
C LEU A 40 1.31 13.42 -3.77
N LEU A 41 1.61 13.03 -2.54
CA LEU A 41 0.90 11.94 -1.84
C LEU A 41 -0.07 12.43 -0.76
N THR A 42 -0.12 13.74 -0.46
CA THR A 42 -1.09 14.30 0.49
C THR A 42 -2.55 13.94 0.19
N PRO A 43 -3.02 13.73 -1.06
CA PRO A 43 -4.41 13.30 -1.28
C PRO A 43 -4.74 11.96 -0.61
N LEU A 44 -3.75 11.07 -0.38
CA LEU A 44 -3.95 9.78 0.30
C LEU A 44 -4.28 9.91 1.79
N LEU A 45 -4.15 11.11 2.37
CA LEU A 45 -4.61 11.42 3.72
C LEU A 45 -6.14 11.59 3.79
N SER A 46 -6.80 11.84 2.65
CA SER A 46 -8.26 11.87 2.56
C SER A 46 -8.83 10.48 2.68
N THR A 47 -9.85 10.33 3.53
CA THR A 47 -10.58 9.05 3.65
C THR A 47 -11.32 8.70 2.36
N ASP A 48 -11.79 9.69 1.61
CA ASP A 48 -12.54 9.46 0.38
C ASP A 48 -11.63 8.96 -0.73
N VAL A 49 -10.45 9.57 -0.90
CA VAL A 49 -9.42 9.07 -1.82
C VAL A 49 -8.94 7.70 -1.35
N TRP A 50 -8.58 7.54 -0.07
CA TRP A 50 -8.00 6.29 0.43
C TRP A 50 -8.88 5.05 0.17
N LYS A 51 -10.21 5.20 0.27
CA LYS A 51 -11.17 4.12 0.05
C LYS A 51 -11.25 3.65 -1.40
N THR A 52 -10.76 4.43 -2.36
CA THR A 52 -10.74 4.04 -3.78
C THR A 52 -9.58 3.11 -4.11
N ALA A 53 -8.78 2.65 -3.13
CA ALA A 53 -7.64 1.78 -3.37
C ALA A 53 -8.07 0.55 -4.19
N THR A 54 -7.45 0.34 -5.33
CA THR A 54 -7.68 -0.82 -6.20
C THR A 54 -6.37 -1.51 -6.53
N ILE A 55 -6.43 -2.83 -6.72
CA ILE A 55 -5.29 -3.59 -7.21
C ILE A 55 -5.22 -3.41 -8.73
N ALA A 56 -4.07 -2.99 -9.24
CA ALA A 56 -3.81 -2.81 -10.65
C ALA A 56 -2.71 -3.78 -11.15
N ASP A 57 -2.48 -3.75 -12.48
CA ASP A 57 -1.41 -4.48 -13.14
C ASP A 57 -1.26 -5.94 -12.72
N TYR A 58 -2.39 -6.65 -12.66
CA TYR A 58 -2.44 -8.07 -12.28
C TYR A 58 -1.78 -8.34 -10.91
N GLY A 59 -2.00 -7.47 -9.94
CA GLY A 59 -1.43 -7.58 -8.60
C GLY A 59 -0.04 -6.99 -8.46
N ALA A 60 0.42 -6.20 -9.44
CA ALA A 60 1.72 -5.55 -9.39
C ALA A 60 1.71 -4.25 -8.60
N SER A 61 0.55 -3.63 -8.38
CA SER A 61 0.45 -2.35 -7.68
C SER A 61 -0.90 -2.14 -6.99
N VAL A 62 -0.92 -1.12 -6.14
CA VAL A 62 -2.14 -0.51 -5.61
C VAL A 62 -2.21 0.92 -6.16
N GLU A 63 -3.35 1.25 -6.73
CA GLU A 63 -3.66 2.57 -7.30
C GLU A 63 -4.84 3.20 -6.58
N TRP A 64 -4.93 4.53 -6.64
CA TRP A 64 -6.06 5.32 -6.16
C TRP A 64 -6.61 6.20 -7.29
N ASP A 65 -7.86 6.68 -7.13
CA ASP A 65 -8.66 7.40 -8.15
C ASP A 65 -8.19 8.85 -8.40
N SER A 66 -6.89 9.10 -8.27
CA SER A 66 -6.25 10.38 -8.50
C SER A 66 -5.07 10.18 -9.44
N GLN A 67 -4.89 11.11 -10.38
CA GLN A 67 -3.84 11.04 -11.39
C GLN A 67 -2.47 10.77 -10.74
N ASN A 68 -1.94 9.56 -10.97
CA ASN A 68 -0.60 9.10 -10.56
C ASN A 68 -0.39 8.79 -9.07
N LEU A 69 -1.44 8.39 -8.33
CA LEU A 69 -1.26 7.83 -6.99
C LEU A 69 -1.17 6.30 -7.05
N GLU A 70 0.06 5.80 -7.00
CA GLU A 70 0.34 4.37 -7.10
C GLU A 70 1.53 3.99 -6.20
N ILE A 71 1.49 2.76 -5.69
CA ILE A 71 2.66 2.09 -5.12
C ILE A 71 2.73 0.65 -5.60
N ASP A 72 3.90 0.21 -6.07
CA ASP A 72 4.08 -1.16 -6.52
C ASP A 72 4.19 -2.16 -5.34
N ALA A 73 3.88 -3.41 -5.67
CA ALA A 73 3.87 -4.55 -4.76
C ALA A 73 5.26 -4.84 -4.16
N TYR A 74 6.34 -4.54 -4.88
CA TYR A 74 7.69 -4.75 -4.37
C TYR A 74 8.02 -3.74 -3.28
N HIS A 75 7.76 -2.45 -3.49
CA HIS A 75 7.94 -1.42 -2.47
C HIS A 75 7.04 -1.65 -1.25
N LEU A 76 5.76 -2.03 -1.47
CA LEU A 76 4.88 -2.44 -0.37
C LEU A 76 5.48 -3.57 0.47
N TYR A 77 6.02 -4.60 -0.19
CA TYR A 77 6.64 -5.73 0.49
C TYR A 77 7.88 -5.32 1.29
N GLN A 78 8.70 -4.40 0.77
CA GLN A 78 9.85 -3.85 1.49
C GLN A 78 9.42 -3.08 2.74
N ILE A 79 8.39 -2.22 2.65
CA ILE A 79 7.89 -1.46 3.80
C ILE A 79 7.37 -2.41 4.90
N VAL A 80 6.58 -3.43 4.51
CA VAL A 80 6.12 -4.48 5.44
C VAL A 80 7.29 -5.15 6.15
N LYS A 81 8.32 -5.55 5.39
CA LYS A 81 9.50 -6.21 5.95
C LYS A 81 10.22 -5.31 6.94
N ASN A 82 10.41 -4.03 6.59
CA ASN A 82 11.10 -3.07 7.44
C ASN A 82 10.32 -2.80 8.74
N GLN A 83 8.99 -2.68 8.67
CA GLN A 83 8.15 -2.51 9.86
C GLN A 83 8.21 -3.71 10.80
N ARG A 84 8.13 -4.92 10.26
CA ARG A 84 8.28 -6.14 11.07
C ARG A 84 9.63 -6.21 11.78
N LEU A 85 10.71 -5.75 11.14
CA LEU A 85 12.04 -5.72 11.76
C LEU A 85 12.16 -4.66 12.86
N ALA A 86 11.43 -3.54 12.76
CA ALA A 86 11.44 -2.48 13.77
C ALA A 86 10.60 -2.81 15.02
N GLU A 87 9.70 -3.79 14.93
CA GLU A 87 8.84 -4.26 16.03
C GLU A 87 9.48 -5.37 16.89
N ASN A 88 10.64 -5.91 16.49
CA ASN A 88 11.39 -6.94 17.22
C ASN A 88 12.64 -6.35 17.89
#